data_AF-X0Y5K9-F1
#
_entry.id   AF-X0Y5K9-F1
#
_cell.length_a   1.000
_cell.length_b   1.000
_cell.length_c   1.000
_cell.angle_alpha   90.00
_cell.angle_beta   90.00
_cell.angle_gamma   90.00
#
_symmetry.space_group_name_H-M   'P 1'
#
loop_
_entity.id
_entity.type
_entity.pdbx_description
1 polymer ?
#
loop_
_entity_poly.entity_id
_entity_poly.type
_entity_poly.pdbx_seq_one_letter_code
_entity_poly.pdbx_strand_id
1 'polypeptide(L)'
;MGNLSRRNFLTAFSSGLLSLGLTKNVIADSPNKENAQKESFPIKIQKYNPLGKTGLKVSDVSCGAISLFVPNVLRYAYDCGVNYFDTAESYLRTKSETFIGQALKDVRDKVIITT
;
A
#
# COMPACT_ATOMS: atom_id res chain seq x y z
N MET A 1 4.63 33.91 -0.45
CA MET A 1 4.41 32.80 -1.40
C MET A 1 2.97 32.85 -1.88
N GLY A 2 2.73 33.22 -3.14
CA GLY A 2 1.39 33.51 -3.66
C GLY A 2 0.55 32.24 -3.84
N ASN A 3 -0.72 32.30 -3.44
CA ASN A 3 -1.69 31.22 -3.57
C ASN A 3 -1.94 30.91 -5.06
N LEU A 4 -1.44 29.77 -5.55
CA LEU A 4 -1.71 29.30 -6.91
C LEU A 4 -3.13 28.72 -6.98
N SER A 5 -4.05 29.41 -7.66
CA SER A 5 -5.38 28.85 -7.94
C SER A 5 -5.29 27.77 -9.03
N ARG A 6 -6.20 26.79 -9.00
CA ARG A 6 -6.29 25.71 -10.01
C ARG A 6 -6.38 26.26 -11.45
N ARG A 7 -7.06 27.41 -11.63
CA ARG A 7 -7.13 28.10 -12.94
C ARG A 7 -5.76 28.64 -13.35
N ASN A 8 -5.04 29.29 -12.44
CA ASN A 8 -3.72 29.83 -12.75
C ASN A 8 -2.72 28.70 -13.06
N PHE A 9 -2.88 27.53 -12.43
CA PHE A 9 -2.09 26.34 -12.75
C PHE A 9 -2.40 25.79 -14.14
N LEU A 10 -3.68 25.62 -14.51
CA LEU A 10 -4.06 25.14 -15.85
C LEU A 10 -3.65 26.11 -16.95
N THR A 11 -3.76 27.42 -16.70
CA THR A 11 -3.29 28.45 -17.64
C THR A 11 -1.76 28.45 -17.76
N ALA A 12 -1.02 28.23 -16.67
CA ALA A 12 0.43 28.10 -16.69
C ALA A 12 0.88 26.79 -17.39
N PHE A 13 0.13 25.71 -17.22
CA PHE A 13 0.41 24.43 -17.87
C PHE A 13 0.13 24.48 -19.38
N SER A 14 -0.98 25.11 -19.80
CA SER A 14 -1.31 25.26 -21.21
C SER A 14 -0.33 26.19 -21.95
N SER A 15 0.16 27.25 -21.30
CA SER A 15 1.18 28.14 -21.88
C SER A 15 2.57 27.47 -21.95
N GLY A 16 2.91 26.61 -20.99
CA GLY A 16 4.14 25.82 -21.02
C GLY A 16 4.17 24.79 -22.16
N LEU A 17 3.04 24.13 -22.45
CA LEU A 17 2.93 23.21 -23.59
C LEU A 17 3.00 23.93 -24.94
N LEU A 18 2.44 25.14 -25.04
CA LEU A 18 2.52 25.92 -26.27
C LEU A 18 3.96 26.40 -26.55
N SER A 19 4.74 26.73 -25.50
CA SER A 19 6.14 27.14 -25.68
C SER A 19 7.05 25.97 -26.10
N LEU A 20 6.75 24.75 -25.64
CA LEU A 20 7.41 23.50 -26.07
C LEU A 20 7.14 23.15 -27.55
N GLY A 21 6.06 23.65 -28.16
CA GLY A 21 5.74 23.40 -29.57
C GLY A 21 6.51 24.27 -30.58
N LEU A 22 7.10 25.39 -30.13
CA LEU A 22 7.84 26.34 -30.97
C LEU A 22 9.37 26.15 -30.90
N THR A 23 9.88 25.45 -29.90
CA THR A 23 11.31 25.14 -29.76
C THR A 23 11.60 23.74 -30.28
N LYS A 24 11.71 23.60 -31.61
CA LYS A 24 12.03 22.33 -32.30
C LYS A 24 13.39 21.68 -31.96
N ASN A 25 14.16 22.18 -30.99
CA ASN A 25 15.47 21.65 -30.59
C ASN A 25 15.75 21.84 -29.10
N VAL A 26 14.93 21.24 -28.24
CA VAL A 26 15.39 20.87 -26.89
C VAL A 26 15.33 19.35 -26.82
N ILE A 27 16.44 18.72 -27.21
CA ILE A 27 16.73 17.35 -26.79
C ILE A 27 16.92 17.46 -25.28
N ALA A 28 15.83 17.19 -24.54
CA ALA A 28 15.95 16.92 -23.12
C ALA A 28 16.73 15.61 -23.00
N ASP A 29 18.02 15.73 -22.71
CA ASP A 29 18.84 14.61 -22.25
C ASP A 29 18.09 13.98 -21.08
N SER A 30 17.46 12.85 -21.35
CA SER A 30 16.80 12.06 -20.32
C SER A 30 17.91 11.58 -19.41
N PRO A 31 17.95 11.97 -18.12
CA PRO A 31 18.99 11.50 -17.23
C PRO A 31 18.84 9.98 -17.21
N ASN A 32 19.90 9.34 -17.70
CA ASN A 32 20.29 7.95 -17.57
C ASN A 32 19.28 7.16 -16.72
N LYS A 33 18.40 6.38 -17.38
CA LYS A 33 17.71 5.27 -16.73
C LYS A 33 18.76 4.22 -16.41
N GLU A 34 19.57 4.50 -15.41
CA GLU A 34 20.32 3.47 -14.72
C GLU A 34 19.27 2.50 -14.19
N ASN A 35 19.25 1.32 -14.80
CA ASN A 35 18.52 0.16 -14.34
C ASN A 35 19.03 -0.16 -12.93
N ALA A 36 18.41 0.47 -11.93
CA ALA A 36 18.44 -0.01 -10.57
C ALA A 36 17.61 -1.30 -10.53
N GLN A 37 18.20 -2.39 -11.03
CA GLN A 37 17.88 -3.73 -10.57
C GLN A 37 18.28 -3.77 -9.09
N LYS A 38 17.44 -3.17 -8.25
CA LYS A 38 17.48 -3.41 -6.81
C LYS A 38 17.16 -4.88 -6.66
N GLU A 39 18.13 -5.69 -6.25
CA GLU A 39 17.86 -7.02 -5.75
C GLU A 39 16.72 -6.90 -4.74
N SER A 40 15.52 -7.35 -5.13
CA SER A 40 14.34 -7.24 -4.30
C SER A 40 14.48 -8.30 -3.23
N PHE A 41 15.09 -7.96 -2.10
CA PHE A 41 14.98 -8.78 -0.91
C PHE A 41 13.49 -9.05 -0.66
N PRO A 42 13.10 -10.29 -0.35
CA PRO A 42 11.70 -10.59 -0.07
C PRO A 42 11.27 -9.70 1.09
N ILE A 43 10.28 -8.85 0.84
CA ILE A 43 9.74 -7.92 1.85
C ILE A 43 9.15 -8.79 2.98
N LYS A 44 9.72 -8.66 4.18
CA LYS A 44 9.30 -9.41 5.37
C LYS A 44 9.13 -8.49 6.57
N ILE A 45 8.31 -8.95 7.51
CA ILE A 45 8.19 -8.37 8.85
C ILE A 45 9.54 -8.42 9.57
N GLN A 46 9.94 -7.30 10.16
CA GLN A 46 11.26 -7.17 10.76
C GLN A 46 11.25 -7.51 12.25
N LYS A 47 10.15 -7.23 12.95
CA LYS A 47 10.01 -7.52 14.38
C LYS A 47 8.55 -7.74 14.80
N TYR A 48 8.37 -8.37 15.96
CA TYR A 48 7.08 -8.52 16.62
C TYR A 48 7.11 -7.79 17.97
N ASN A 49 6.20 -6.83 18.16
CA ASN A 49 6.13 -5.97 19.34
C ASN A 49 5.00 -6.43 20.27
N PRO A 50 5.13 -6.25 21.59
CA PRO A 50 4.05 -6.58 22.52
C PRO A 50 2.84 -5.67 22.31
N LEU A 51 1.64 -6.25 22.30
CA LEU A 51 0.38 -5.51 22.23
C LEU A 51 -0.08 -5.14 23.65
N GLY A 52 0.42 -4.01 24.16
CA GLY A 52 0.09 -3.54 25.51
C GLY A 52 0.43 -4.58 26.59
N LYS A 53 -0.51 -4.84 27.51
CA LYS A 53 -0.37 -5.82 28.60
C LYS A 53 -1.07 -7.16 28.31
N THR A 54 -1.42 -7.42 27.04
CA THR A 54 -2.20 -8.61 26.66
C THR A 54 -1.38 -9.91 26.65
N GLY A 55 -0.04 -9.80 26.62
CA GLY A 55 0.85 -10.93 26.39
C GLY A 55 1.00 -11.34 24.92
N LEU A 56 0.22 -10.73 24.00
CA LEU A 56 0.33 -10.98 22.56
C LEU A 56 1.52 -10.22 21.95
N LYS A 57 2.13 -10.81 20.91
CA LYS A 57 3.15 -10.16 20.08
C LYS A 57 2.64 -10.01 18.65
N VAL A 58 2.58 -8.78 18.16
CA VAL A 58 2.07 -8.41 16.83
C VAL A 58 3.20 -7.95 15.93
N SER A 59 3.12 -8.25 14.63
CA SER A 59 4.07 -7.76 13.63
C SER A 59 4.17 -6.23 13.63
N ASP A 60 5.34 -5.70 13.28
CA ASP A 60 5.57 -4.25 13.18
C ASP A 60 4.76 -3.57 12.08
N VAL A 61 4.24 -4.35 11.13
CA VAL A 61 3.20 -3.95 10.18
C VAL A 61 2.00 -4.90 10.33
N SER A 62 0.80 -4.33 10.39
CA SER A 62 -0.48 -5.06 10.42
C SER A 62 -1.23 -4.94 9.10
N CYS A 63 -2.27 -5.77 8.92
CA CYS A 63 -3.11 -5.75 7.71
C CYS A 63 -4.57 -5.45 8.05
N GLY A 64 -5.08 -4.29 7.61
CA GLY A 64 -6.49 -3.93 7.71
C GLY A 64 -7.28 -4.39 6.49
N ALA A 65 -8.41 -5.06 6.73
CA ALA A 65 -9.24 -5.70 5.70
C ALA A 65 -10.44 -4.85 5.22
N ILE A 66 -10.44 -3.54 5.48
CA ILE A 66 -11.55 -2.64 5.13
C ILE A 66 -11.86 -2.60 3.63
N SER A 67 -10.83 -2.72 2.78
CA SER A 67 -10.94 -2.60 1.32
C SER A 67 -10.37 -3.82 0.57
N LEU A 68 -10.26 -4.96 1.25
CA LEU A 68 -9.67 -6.18 0.68
C LEU A 68 -10.74 -7.15 0.18
N PHE A 69 -11.02 -7.07 -1.13
CA PHE A 69 -12.02 -7.89 -1.81
C PHE A 69 -11.50 -9.28 -2.23
N VAL A 70 -10.21 -9.55 -2.04
CA VAL A 70 -9.53 -10.76 -2.52
C VAL A 70 -8.72 -11.43 -1.41
N PRO A 71 -8.97 -12.73 -1.11
CA PRO A 71 -8.23 -13.47 -0.08
C PRO A 71 -6.71 -13.53 -0.29
N ASN A 72 -6.25 -13.50 -1.55
CA ASN A 72 -4.83 -13.67 -1.89
C ASN A 72 -3.93 -12.57 -1.30
N VAL A 73 -4.44 -11.35 -1.13
CA VAL A 73 -3.66 -10.25 -0.51
C VAL A 73 -3.45 -10.51 0.97
N LEU A 74 -4.48 -11.00 1.66
CA LEU A 74 -4.37 -11.41 3.07
C LEU A 74 -3.40 -12.58 3.23
N ARG A 75 -3.44 -13.54 2.31
CA ARG A 75 -2.50 -14.67 2.33
C ARG A 75 -1.06 -14.20 2.09
N TYR A 76 -0.84 -13.34 1.11
CA TYR A 76 0.47 -12.79 0.84
C TYR A 76 1.01 -11.97 2.03
N ALA A 77 0.16 -11.19 2.71
CA ALA A 77 0.54 -10.49 3.93
C ALA A 77 1.02 -11.47 5.02
N TYR A 78 0.30 -12.59 5.21
CA TYR A 78 0.73 -13.66 6.10
C TYR A 78 2.08 -14.28 5.67
N ASP A 79 2.28 -14.54 4.37
CA ASP A 79 3.53 -15.09 3.84
C ASP A 79 4.73 -14.12 4.03
N CYS A 80 4.47 -12.81 4.04
CA CYS A 80 5.44 -11.78 4.43
C CYS A 80 5.72 -11.73 5.95
N GLY A 81 4.95 -12.46 6.76
CA GLY A 81 5.10 -12.55 8.21
C GLY A 81 4.10 -11.72 9.03
N VAL A 82 3.09 -11.10 8.39
CA VAL A 82 2.05 -10.39 9.14
C VAL A 82 1.24 -11.39 9.96
N ASN A 83 1.10 -11.11 11.26
CA ASN A 83 0.31 -11.95 12.17
C ASN A 83 -0.87 -11.22 12.81
N TYR A 84 -1.06 -9.93 12.55
CA TYR A 84 -2.14 -9.12 13.13
C TYR A 84 -3.03 -8.55 12.02
N PHE A 85 -4.29 -8.99 12.02
CA PHE A 85 -5.30 -8.65 11.02
C PHE A 85 -6.49 -7.95 11.68
N ASP A 86 -6.95 -6.88 11.04
CA ASP A 86 -8.07 -6.07 11.51
C ASP A 86 -9.23 -6.12 10.50
N THR A 87 -10.44 -6.30 11.01
CA THR A 87 -11.69 -6.29 10.25
C THR A 87 -12.82 -5.68 11.08
N ALA A 88 -14.03 -5.67 10.55
CA ALA A 88 -15.25 -5.32 11.28
C ALA A 88 -16.45 -5.89 10.51
N GLU A 89 -17.56 -6.15 11.21
CA GLU A 89 -18.82 -6.64 10.62
C GLU A 89 -19.28 -5.74 9.45
N SER A 90 -19.16 -4.42 9.59
CA SER A 90 -19.64 -3.46 8.57
C SER A 90 -18.78 -3.43 7.29
N TYR A 91 -17.57 -3.98 7.30
CA TYR A 91 -16.64 -3.88 6.18
C TYR A 91 -17.11 -4.71 4.99
N LEU A 92 -16.98 -4.11 3.80
CA LEU A 92 -17.30 -4.74 2.52
C LEU A 92 -18.74 -5.29 2.42
N ARG A 93 -19.71 -4.59 3.05
CA ARG A 93 -21.10 -5.05 3.14
C ARG A 93 -21.17 -6.45 3.76
N THR A 94 -20.59 -6.59 4.94
CA THR A 94 -20.54 -7.83 5.74
C THR A 94 -19.76 -8.99 5.13
N LYS A 95 -18.80 -8.71 4.23
CA LYS A 95 -18.01 -9.74 3.55
C LYS A 95 -16.56 -9.85 4.01
N SER A 96 -16.03 -8.85 4.73
CA SER A 96 -14.59 -8.82 5.08
C SER A 96 -14.15 -10.03 5.91
N GLU A 97 -14.92 -10.42 6.93
CA GLU A 97 -14.64 -11.62 7.74
C GLU A 97 -14.64 -12.91 6.92
N THR A 98 -15.50 -13.00 5.90
CA THR A 98 -15.54 -14.16 4.99
C THR A 98 -14.24 -14.27 4.19
N PHE A 99 -13.69 -13.15 3.71
CA PHE A 99 -12.41 -13.16 3.00
C PHE A 99 -11.23 -13.50 3.92
N ILE A 100 -11.23 -13.03 5.17
CA ILE A 100 -10.26 -13.43 6.19
C ILE A 100 -10.34 -14.93 6.46
N GLY A 101 -11.55 -15.46 6.67
CA GLY A 101 -11.77 -16.89 6.87
C GLY A 101 -11.26 -17.72 5.69
N GLN A 102 -11.51 -17.29 4.45
CA GLN A 102 -11.01 -17.97 3.25
C GLN A 102 -9.48 -17.96 3.17
N ALA A 103 -8.83 -16.85 3.52
CA ALA A 103 -7.39 -16.67 3.39
C ALA A 103 -6.57 -17.37 4.49
N LEU A 104 -7.09 -17.43 5.71
CA LEU A 104 -6.32 -17.79 6.91
C LEU A 104 -6.84 -19.03 7.66
N LYS A 105 -7.85 -19.74 7.13
CA LYS A 105 -8.45 -20.92 7.79
C LYS A 105 -7.44 -22.00 8.22
N ASP A 106 -6.38 -22.21 7.44
CA ASP A 106 -5.35 -23.23 7.66
C ASP A 106 -4.27 -22.79 8.67
N VAL A 107 -4.24 -21.51 9.04
CA VAL A 107 -3.23 -20.91 9.92
C VAL A 107 -3.86 -20.06 11.02
N ARG A 108 -5.14 -20.33 11.35
CA ARG A 108 -5.92 -19.53 12.30
C ARG A 108 -5.25 -19.42 13.67
N ASP A 109 -4.60 -20.48 14.13
CA ASP A 109 -3.85 -20.55 15.39
C ASP A 109 -2.60 -19.68 15.42
N LYS A 110 -2.09 -19.26 14.25
CA LYS A 110 -0.85 -18.48 14.09
C LYS A 110 -1.09 -16.98 13.92
N VAL A 111 -2.35 -16.56 13.82
CA VAL A 111 -2.74 -15.17 13.56
C VAL A 111 -3.65 -14.63 14.65
N ILE A 112 -3.55 -13.33 14.87
CA ILE A 112 -4.35 -12.54 15.78
C ILE A 112 -5.31 -11.72 14.92
N ILE A 113 -6.61 -11.81 15.23
CA ILE A 113 -7.67 -11.14 14.49
C ILE A 113 -8.41 -10.21 15.46
N THR A 114 -8.65 -8.99 15.02
CA THR A 114 -9.45 -7.97 15.70
C THR A 114 -10.66 -7.65 14.84
N THR A 115 -11.83 -7.53 15.46
CA THR A 115 -13.10 -7.18 14.80
C THR A 115 -13.97 -6.32 15.69
#